data_AF-A0A9D6QBJ1-F1
#
_entry.id   AF-A0A9D6QBJ1-F1
#
_cell.length_a   1.000
_cell.length_b   1.000
_cell.length_c   1.000
_cell.angle_alpha   90.00
_cell.angle_beta   90.00
_cell.angle_gamma   90.00
#
_symmetry.space_group_name_H-M   'P 1'
#
loop_
_entity.id
_entity.type
_entity.pdbx_description
1 polymer ?
#
loop_
_entity_poly.entity_id
_entity_poly.type
_entity_poly.pdbx_seq_one_letter_code
_entity_poly.pdbx_strand_id
1 'polypeptide(L)'
;MKISNHRLARDDGQATAYRASPNAGGILAPRFLVIHYTAGSSAAGTIAWFQNPASRVSAHLVIARDGEVTQMVPFNREAWHAGQSRWGNLSGLNHYSVGIELDNAGVLIRSGGKWVSPLTRRSYPDSEVTVAVHKNDPPGTAPSGWHAYSPEQIEATLECGMALIKDYRLADVLGHDDIAPGRKRDPGPDFPMDSVRARLMGRSDDHPERYRTTARLFVRSGAGPDFAALPGTPLPRDTEVEVLAKQGLWWQVDVVGEVNGVMDIVGWCHSKYLAPSAP
;
A
#
# COMPACT_ATOMS: atom_id res chain seq x y z
N MET A 1 11.64 5.01 10.57
CA MET A 1 11.04 4.50 11.83
C MET A 1 11.87 3.38 12.44
N LYS A 2 11.73 3.12 13.75
CA LYS A 2 12.41 2.04 14.49
C LYS A 2 11.45 1.31 15.44
N ILE A 3 11.76 0.05 15.79
CA ILE A 3 11.00 -0.68 16.81
C ILE A 3 11.89 -0.93 18.03
N SER A 4 11.35 -0.60 19.21
CA SER A 4 11.98 -0.89 20.50
C SER A 4 10.92 -1.48 21.42
N ASN A 5 11.21 -2.61 22.07
CA ASN A 5 10.27 -3.32 22.93
C ASN A 5 8.89 -3.56 22.27
N HIS A 6 8.90 -3.96 20.99
CA HIS A 6 7.69 -4.18 20.17
C HIS A 6 6.80 -2.95 19.97
N ARG A 7 7.36 -1.75 20.20
CA ARG A 7 6.71 -0.45 20.03
C ARG A 7 7.39 0.35 18.93
N LEU A 8 6.57 0.98 18.09
CA LEU A 8 7.04 1.82 16.99
C LEU A 8 7.46 3.20 17.51
N ALA A 9 8.58 3.70 17.00
CA ALA A 9 9.10 5.03 17.26
C ALA A 9 9.57 5.68 15.94
N ARG A 10 9.49 7.01 15.89
CA ARG A 10 10.05 7.83 14.82
C ARG A 10 11.58 7.85 14.91
N ASP A 11 12.24 8.21 13.82
CA ASP A 11 13.71 8.16 13.74
C ASP A 11 14.41 9.19 14.64
N ASP A 12 13.72 10.28 14.96
CA ASP A 12 14.10 11.28 15.95
C ASP A 12 13.96 10.80 17.41
N GLY A 13 13.52 9.55 17.61
CA GLY A 13 13.34 8.94 18.91
C GLY A 13 12.00 9.22 19.57
N GLN A 14 11.12 10.04 18.97
CA GLN A 14 9.78 10.26 19.50
C GLN A 14 8.93 9.00 19.37
N ALA A 15 8.25 8.63 20.46
CA ALA A 15 7.34 7.49 20.44
C ALA A 15 6.15 7.78 19.51
N THR A 16 5.80 6.82 18.66
CA THR A 16 4.56 6.87 17.90
C THR A 16 3.38 6.81 18.86
N ALA A 17 2.29 7.52 18.54
CA ALA A 17 1.08 7.53 19.34
C ALA A 17 0.61 6.10 19.63
N TYR A 18 0.27 5.83 20.89
CA TYR A 18 -0.19 4.51 21.31
C TYR A 18 -1.53 4.58 22.03
N ARG A 19 -2.47 3.76 21.56
CA ARG A 19 -3.84 3.66 22.05
C ARG A 19 -4.18 2.18 22.14
N ALA A 20 -3.95 1.58 23.30
CA ALA A 20 -4.08 0.14 23.46
C ALA A 20 -5.50 -0.35 23.12
N SER A 21 -5.59 -1.38 22.28
CA SER A 21 -6.82 -2.16 22.10
C SER A 21 -6.89 -3.27 23.17
N PRO A 22 -8.05 -3.51 23.80
CA PRO A 22 -8.26 -4.68 24.66
C PRO A 22 -8.41 -5.99 23.86
N ASN A 23 -8.64 -5.89 22.54
CA ASN A 23 -8.87 -7.02 21.64
C ASN A 23 -7.53 -7.55 21.13
N ALA A 24 -6.73 -8.17 22.00
CA ALA A 24 -5.45 -8.76 21.64
C ALA A 24 -5.35 -10.22 22.10
N GLY A 25 -4.72 -11.05 21.28
CA GLY A 25 -4.53 -12.48 21.51
C GLY A 25 -3.19 -12.81 22.15
N GLY A 26 -2.68 -14.01 21.86
CA GLY A 26 -1.49 -14.59 22.48
C GLY A 26 -0.18 -13.92 22.09
N ILE A 27 0.94 -14.59 22.42
CA ILE A 27 2.27 -14.19 21.96
C ILE A 27 2.34 -14.39 20.45
N LEU A 28 2.80 -13.37 19.74
CA LEU A 28 2.99 -13.37 18.30
C LEU A 28 4.48 -13.34 17.96
N ALA A 29 4.88 -14.20 17.03
CA ALA A 29 6.11 -14.06 16.26
C ALA A 29 5.72 -13.75 14.81
N PRO A 30 5.71 -12.47 14.40
CA PRO A 30 5.22 -12.06 13.09
C PRO A 30 5.98 -12.72 11.95
N ARG A 31 5.24 -13.22 10.95
CA ARG A 31 5.78 -13.76 9.70
C ARG A 31 5.29 -12.99 8.48
N PHE A 32 4.15 -12.31 8.57
CA PHE A 32 3.57 -11.56 7.45
C PHE A 32 3.13 -10.17 7.89
N LEU A 33 3.08 -9.26 6.94
CA LEU A 33 2.36 -8.00 7.04
C LEU A 33 1.06 -8.12 6.26
N VAL A 34 -0.07 -7.71 6.83
CA VAL A 34 -1.37 -7.68 6.14
C VAL A 34 -1.90 -6.25 6.12
N ILE A 35 -2.21 -5.76 4.92
CA ILE A 35 -2.74 -4.42 4.67
C ILE A 35 -4.27 -4.46 4.55
N HIS A 36 -4.93 -3.51 5.20
CA HIS A 36 -6.39 -3.36 5.28
C HIS A 36 -6.80 -1.91 4.99
N TYR A 37 -8.06 -1.71 4.63
CA TYR A 37 -8.73 -0.42 4.84
C TYR A 37 -9.78 -0.56 5.95
N THR A 38 -10.11 0.57 6.57
CA THR A 38 -11.08 0.60 7.67
C THR A 38 -12.54 0.55 7.22
N ALA A 39 -12.84 1.01 6.00
CA ALA A 39 -14.18 1.33 5.49
C ALA A 39 -14.93 2.39 6.31
N GLY A 40 -14.27 2.95 7.32
CA GLY A 40 -14.84 3.85 8.30
C GLY A 40 -14.92 5.29 7.81
N SER A 41 -15.32 6.19 8.71
CA SER A 41 -15.42 7.63 8.41
C SER A 41 -14.15 8.40 8.76
N SER A 42 -13.30 7.86 9.64
CA SER A 42 -12.04 8.46 10.06
C SER A 42 -11.16 7.47 10.85
N ALA A 43 -9.86 7.72 10.89
CA ALA A 43 -8.90 7.02 11.76
C ALA A 43 -9.31 7.09 13.24
N ALA A 44 -9.72 8.27 13.72
CA ALA A 44 -10.16 8.45 15.11
C ALA A 44 -11.35 7.55 15.47
N GLY A 45 -12.31 7.41 14.55
CA GLY A 45 -13.44 6.49 14.72
C GLY A 45 -13.00 5.02 14.78
N THR A 46 -12.07 4.62 13.91
CA THR A 46 -11.49 3.27 13.93
C THR A 46 -10.75 2.99 15.23
N ILE A 47 -9.93 3.92 15.70
CA ILE A 47 -9.19 3.79 16.96
C ILE A 47 -10.17 3.60 18.12
N ALA A 48 -11.21 4.44 18.21
CA ALA A 48 -12.24 4.32 19.23
C ALA A 48 -12.97 2.96 19.17
N TRP A 49 -13.27 2.47 17.96
CA TRP A 49 -13.90 1.16 17.76
C TRP A 49 -13.01 0.00 18.20
N PHE A 50 -11.71 0.06 17.88
CA PHE A 50 -10.74 -0.95 18.32
C PHE A 50 -10.48 -0.91 19.82
N GLN A 51 -10.72 0.21 20.50
CA GLN A 51 -10.67 0.29 21.97
C GLN A 51 -11.90 -0.30 22.66
N ASN A 52 -13.00 -0.56 21.93
CA ASN A 52 -14.19 -1.17 22.48
C ASN A 52 -14.02 -2.70 22.60
N PRO A 53 -14.07 -3.31 23.81
CA PRO A 53 -13.99 -4.75 23.97
C PRO A 53 -15.10 -5.53 23.23
N ALA A 54 -16.26 -4.90 23.00
CA ALA A 54 -17.37 -5.52 22.30
C ALA A 54 -17.13 -5.64 20.78
N SER A 55 -16.19 -4.88 20.21
CA SER A 55 -15.92 -4.93 18.77
C SER A 55 -15.29 -6.24 18.34
N ARG A 56 -14.52 -6.88 19.23
CA ARG A 56 -13.78 -8.13 18.96
C ARG A 56 -12.91 -8.05 17.69
N VAL A 57 -12.42 -6.85 17.38
CA VAL A 57 -11.50 -6.59 16.27
C VAL A 57 -10.44 -5.57 16.69
N SER A 58 -9.28 -5.67 16.08
CA SER A 58 -8.16 -4.73 16.26
C SER A 58 -7.14 -4.92 15.15
N ALA A 59 -6.26 -3.93 14.97
CA ALA A 59 -5.04 -4.05 14.19
C ALA A 59 -3.84 -3.57 15.01
N HIS A 60 -2.64 -3.80 14.50
CA HIS A 60 -1.44 -3.35 15.19
C HIS A 60 -1.22 -1.85 14.99
N LEU A 61 -1.44 -1.37 13.76
CA LEU A 61 -1.32 0.04 13.39
C LEU A 61 -2.60 0.52 12.70
N VAL A 62 -2.94 1.79 12.95
CA VAL A 62 -3.93 2.56 12.17
C VAL A 62 -3.19 3.75 11.57
N ILE A 63 -3.36 3.99 10.27
CA ILE A 63 -2.75 5.09 9.53
C ILE A 63 -3.84 6.03 9.00
N ALA A 64 -3.83 7.28 9.47
CA ALA A 64 -4.74 8.31 9.04
C ALA A 64 -4.44 8.82 7.62
N ARG A 65 -5.36 9.60 7.06
CA ARG A 65 -5.25 10.17 5.71
C ARG A 65 -4.03 11.06 5.49
N ASP A 66 -3.52 11.68 6.53
CA ASP A 66 -2.33 12.54 6.52
C ASP A 66 -1.04 11.77 6.86
N GLY A 67 -1.09 10.44 6.92
CA GLY A 67 0.03 9.59 7.28
C GLY A 67 0.27 9.47 8.79
N GLU A 68 -0.55 10.09 9.65
CA GLU A 68 -0.39 9.93 11.10
C GLU A 68 -0.61 8.45 11.51
N VAL A 69 0.41 7.87 12.15
CA VAL A 69 0.39 6.48 12.60
C VAL A 69 0.03 6.41 14.08
N THR A 70 -0.95 5.58 14.42
CA THR A 70 -1.27 5.17 15.79
C THR A 70 -1.05 3.67 15.96
N GLN A 71 -0.22 3.27 16.92
CA GLN A 71 -0.06 1.88 17.31
C GLN A 71 -1.12 1.48 18.34
N MET A 72 -1.73 0.32 18.16
CA MET A 72 -2.81 -0.17 19.02
C MET A 72 -2.52 -1.50 19.72
N VAL A 73 -1.67 -2.35 19.12
CA VAL A 73 -1.24 -3.62 19.71
C VAL A 73 0.29 -3.73 19.55
N PRO A 74 1.04 -4.12 20.61
CA PRO A 74 2.47 -4.40 20.50
C PRO A 74 2.73 -5.52 19.49
N PHE A 75 3.82 -5.42 18.72
CA PHE A 75 4.10 -6.37 17.63
C PHE A 75 4.41 -7.82 18.07
N ASN A 76 4.57 -8.08 19.37
CA ASN A 76 4.68 -9.44 19.93
C ASN A 76 3.37 -10.00 20.47
N ARG A 77 2.25 -9.36 20.18
CA ARG A 77 0.91 -9.79 20.57
C ARG A 77 0.02 -9.84 19.36
N GLU A 78 -0.83 -10.86 19.28
CA GLU A 78 -1.78 -10.97 18.18
C GLU A 78 -2.81 -9.83 18.23
N ALA A 79 -3.02 -9.14 17.11
CA ALA A 79 -4.22 -8.35 16.88
C ALA A 79 -5.29 -9.19 16.16
N TRP A 80 -6.55 -8.77 16.22
CA TRP A 80 -7.68 -9.50 15.66
C TRP A 80 -8.18 -8.84 14.37
N HIS A 81 -7.38 -8.92 13.29
CA HIS A 81 -7.63 -8.22 12.02
C HIS A 81 -7.98 -9.16 10.86
N ALA A 82 -7.27 -10.29 10.71
CA ALA A 82 -7.38 -11.20 9.57
C ALA A 82 -8.60 -12.13 9.65
N GLY A 83 -9.01 -12.54 10.86
CA GLY A 83 -10.14 -13.47 11.05
C GLY A 83 -9.98 -14.79 10.27
N GLN A 84 -11.07 -15.31 9.69
CA GLN A 84 -11.04 -16.51 8.85
C GLN A 84 -10.25 -16.24 7.56
N SER A 85 -9.04 -16.78 7.50
CA SER A 85 -8.03 -16.46 6.49
C SER A 85 -7.08 -17.65 6.26
N ARG A 86 -6.48 -17.72 5.07
CA ARG A 86 -5.50 -18.75 4.67
C ARG A 86 -4.40 -18.17 3.79
N TRP A 87 -3.18 -18.66 3.94
CA TRP A 87 -2.05 -18.35 3.06
C TRP A 87 -1.10 -19.55 3.00
N GLY A 88 -0.93 -20.12 1.81
CA GLY A 88 -0.31 -21.43 1.65
C GLY A 88 -0.98 -22.49 2.54
N ASN A 89 -0.19 -23.19 3.35
CA ASN A 89 -0.68 -24.21 4.29
C ASN A 89 -1.13 -23.65 5.65
N LEU A 90 -1.04 -22.32 5.86
CA LEU A 90 -1.39 -21.68 7.13
C LEU A 90 -2.86 -21.24 7.11
N SER A 91 -3.52 -21.35 8.27
CA SER A 91 -4.88 -20.87 8.51
C SER A 91 -4.92 -19.98 9.75
N GLY A 92 -5.78 -18.96 9.76
CA GLY A 92 -5.91 -18.03 10.88
C GLY A 92 -4.71 -17.09 10.97
N LEU A 93 -4.60 -16.15 10.03
CA LEU A 93 -3.39 -15.32 9.88
C LEU A 93 -3.16 -14.33 11.03
N ASN A 94 -4.12 -14.11 11.93
CA ASN A 94 -3.87 -13.37 13.19
C ASN A 94 -2.68 -13.96 13.97
N HIS A 95 -2.49 -15.28 13.93
CA HIS A 95 -1.40 -15.99 14.63
C HIS A 95 -0.01 -15.81 13.99
N TYR A 96 0.05 -15.18 12.82
CA TYR A 96 1.26 -15.12 12.00
C TYR A 96 1.54 -13.73 11.43
N SER A 97 0.72 -12.72 11.72
CA SER A 97 0.82 -11.45 11.01
C SER A 97 0.62 -10.22 11.85
N VAL A 98 1.28 -9.16 11.40
CA VAL A 98 1.01 -7.78 11.79
C VAL A 98 -0.02 -7.21 10.82
N GLY A 99 -0.96 -6.42 11.33
CA GLY A 99 -2.04 -5.80 10.56
C GLY A 99 -1.90 -4.27 10.57
N ILE A 100 -1.96 -3.65 9.39
CA ILE A 100 -2.04 -2.20 9.20
C ILE A 100 -3.40 -1.83 8.62
N GLU A 101 -4.13 -0.96 9.30
CA GLU A 101 -5.43 -0.43 8.89
C GLU A 101 -5.29 1.00 8.40
N LEU A 102 -5.59 1.24 7.12
CA LEU A 102 -5.56 2.58 6.53
C LEU A 102 -6.95 3.21 6.53
N ASP A 103 -7.04 4.46 7.01
CA ASP A 103 -8.27 5.24 6.95
C ASP A 103 -8.69 5.49 5.51
N ASN A 104 -9.60 4.64 5.01
CA ASN A 104 -10.04 4.64 3.64
C ASN A 104 -11.45 4.02 3.59
N ALA A 105 -12.28 4.55 2.69
CA ALA A 105 -13.70 4.19 2.62
C ALA A 105 -13.94 2.89 1.83
N GLY A 106 -12.91 2.39 1.16
CA GLY A 106 -12.95 1.23 0.29
C GLY A 106 -13.82 1.48 -0.94
N VAL A 107 -14.72 0.52 -1.21
CA VAL A 107 -15.62 0.54 -2.38
C VAL A 107 -16.64 1.68 -2.26
N LEU A 108 -16.82 2.41 -3.35
CA LEU A 108 -17.79 3.49 -3.52
C LEU A 108 -18.79 3.15 -4.63
N ILE A 109 -20.04 3.58 -4.44
CA ILE A 109 -21.11 3.43 -5.42
C ILE A 109 -21.55 4.78 -5.96
N ARG A 110 -22.03 4.83 -7.22
CA ARG A 110 -22.69 6.03 -7.75
C ARG A 110 -24.09 6.18 -7.16
N SER A 111 -24.38 7.35 -6.60
CA SER A 111 -25.72 7.73 -6.14
C SER A 111 -25.93 9.23 -6.34
N GLY A 112 -26.99 9.61 -7.05
CA GLY A 112 -27.30 11.02 -7.33
C GLY A 112 -26.14 11.76 -8.03
N GLY A 113 -25.43 11.09 -8.93
CA GLY A 113 -24.25 11.64 -9.63
C GLY A 113 -22.96 11.69 -8.81
N LYS A 114 -22.98 11.35 -7.51
CA LYS A 114 -21.81 11.38 -6.63
C LYS A 114 -21.28 9.97 -6.36
N TRP A 115 -20.01 9.86 -6.00
CA TRP A 115 -19.47 8.65 -5.37
C TRP A 115 -19.79 8.67 -3.89
N VAL A 116 -20.33 7.57 -3.37
CA VAL A 116 -20.80 7.48 -1.99
C VAL A 116 -20.32 6.17 -1.37
N SER A 117 -19.81 6.25 -0.15
CA SER A 117 -19.53 5.05 0.66
C SER A 117 -20.87 4.40 1.05
N PRO A 118 -21.11 3.13 0.71
CA PRO A 118 -22.36 2.46 1.05
C PRO A 118 -22.56 2.34 2.57
N LEU A 119 -21.45 2.29 3.34
CA LEU A 119 -21.47 2.15 4.79
C LEU A 119 -21.72 3.50 5.47
N THR A 120 -20.90 4.51 5.17
CA THR A 120 -20.91 5.78 5.92
C THR A 120 -21.81 6.85 5.29
N ARG A 121 -22.26 6.63 4.05
CA ARG A 121 -23.04 7.59 3.23
C ARG A 121 -22.32 8.91 2.93
N ARG A 122 -21.03 9.02 3.26
CA ARG A 122 -20.18 10.15 2.87
C ARG A 122 -19.95 10.12 1.36
N SER A 123 -19.99 11.30 0.74
CA SER A 123 -19.66 11.48 -0.67
C SER A 123 -18.20 11.86 -0.88
N TYR A 124 -17.62 11.43 -2.00
CA TYR A 124 -16.24 11.70 -2.39
C TYR A 124 -16.19 12.35 -3.78
N PRO A 125 -15.30 13.34 -4.01
CA PRO A 125 -15.12 13.96 -5.31
C PRO A 125 -14.46 12.98 -6.29
N ASP A 126 -14.65 13.16 -7.61
CA ASP A 126 -14.04 12.29 -8.62
C ASP A 126 -12.49 12.24 -8.51
N SER A 127 -11.85 13.30 -8.00
CA SER A 127 -10.40 13.35 -7.77
C SER A 127 -9.88 12.42 -6.67
N GLU A 128 -10.77 11.90 -5.81
CA GLU A 128 -10.45 10.95 -4.74
C GLU A 128 -10.97 9.54 -5.07
N VAL A 129 -11.30 9.27 -6.34
CA VAL A 129 -11.90 7.99 -6.73
C VAL A 129 -11.18 7.37 -7.92
N THR A 130 -10.67 6.17 -7.70
CA THR A 130 -10.17 5.30 -8.76
C THR A 130 -11.29 4.38 -9.22
N VAL A 131 -11.53 4.31 -10.53
CA VAL A 131 -12.53 3.42 -11.11
C VAL A 131 -11.83 2.18 -11.64
N ALA A 132 -12.00 1.04 -10.96
CA ALA A 132 -11.28 -0.18 -11.27
C ALA A 132 -12.09 -1.44 -10.92
N VAL A 133 -11.71 -2.54 -11.58
CA VAL A 133 -12.16 -3.90 -11.24
C VAL A 133 -11.22 -4.47 -10.19
N HIS A 134 -11.75 -5.17 -9.20
CA HIS A 134 -10.92 -5.83 -8.19
C HIS A 134 -10.35 -7.14 -8.76
N LYS A 135 -9.11 -7.51 -8.40
CA LYS A 135 -8.43 -8.72 -8.90
C LYS A 135 -9.20 -10.03 -8.69
N ASN A 136 -10.01 -10.09 -7.63
CA ASN A 136 -10.86 -11.25 -7.30
C ASN A 136 -12.28 -11.18 -7.87
N ASP A 137 -12.63 -10.13 -8.64
CA ASP A 137 -13.94 -10.06 -9.28
C ASP A 137 -14.02 -11.02 -10.48
N PRO A 138 -15.20 -11.61 -10.78
CA PRO A 138 -15.38 -12.43 -11.97
C PRO A 138 -15.02 -11.67 -13.26
N PRO A 139 -14.46 -12.34 -14.28
CA PRO A 139 -14.23 -11.74 -15.58
C PRO A 139 -15.50 -11.08 -16.14
N GLY A 140 -15.36 -9.86 -16.66
CA GLY A 140 -16.48 -9.06 -17.19
C GLY A 140 -17.27 -8.26 -16.15
N THR A 141 -16.87 -8.29 -14.87
CA THR A 141 -17.44 -7.40 -13.85
C THR A 141 -17.20 -5.94 -14.19
N ALA A 142 -18.25 -5.12 -14.11
CA ALA A 142 -18.13 -3.69 -14.31
C ALA A 142 -17.28 -3.04 -13.19
N PRO A 143 -16.44 -2.05 -13.50
CA PRO A 143 -15.60 -1.43 -12.49
C PRO A 143 -16.44 -0.68 -11.46
N SER A 144 -15.96 -0.68 -10.22
CA SER A 144 -16.52 0.11 -9.11
C SER A 144 -15.64 1.33 -8.84
N GLY A 145 -16.17 2.31 -8.12
CA GLY A 145 -15.33 3.37 -7.54
C GLY A 145 -14.62 2.85 -6.30
N TRP A 146 -13.40 3.29 -6.08
CA TRP A 146 -12.58 2.99 -4.90
C TRP A 146 -12.00 4.28 -4.37
N HIS A 147 -12.15 4.52 -3.08
CA HIS A 147 -11.57 5.71 -2.45
C HIS A 147 -10.05 5.65 -2.54
N ALA A 148 -9.44 6.68 -3.12
CA ALA A 148 -8.01 6.73 -3.37
C ALA A 148 -7.19 6.85 -2.09
N TYR A 149 -6.09 6.12 -1.96
CA TYR A 149 -5.10 6.29 -0.89
C TYR A 149 -4.32 7.59 -1.09
N SER A 150 -4.00 8.29 0.00
CA SER A 150 -3.15 9.47 -0.08
C SER A 150 -1.67 9.07 -0.22
N PRO A 151 -0.84 9.91 -0.83
CA PRO A 151 0.61 9.70 -0.85
C PRO A 151 1.18 9.48 0.56
N GLU A 152 0.73 10.25 1.55
CA GLU A 152 1.19 10.19 2.94
C GLU A 152 0.85 8.84 3.59
N GLN A 153 -0.29 8.24 3.23
CA GLN A 153 -0.66 6.89 3.68
C GLN A 153 0.27 5.82 3.12
N ILE A 154 0.64 5.93 1.84
CA ILE A 154 1.54 4.98 1.18
C ILE A 154 2.94 5.12 1.77
N GLU A 155 3.43 6.33 1.96
CA GLU A 155 4.73 6.61 2.58
C GLU A 155 4.80 6.06 4.01
N ALA A 156 3.81 6.36 4.85
CA ALA A 156 3.75 5.83 6.21
C ALA A 156 3.69 4.29 6.25
N THR A 157 3.01 3.67 5.28
CA THR A 157 2.97 2.21 5.16
C THR A 157 4.34 1.64 4.82
N LEU A 158 5.08 2.26 3.89
CA LEU A 158 6.44 1.87 3.55
C LEU A 158 7.37 2.03 4.75
N GLU A 159 7.32 3.16 5.45
CA GLU A 159 8.15 3.38 6.64
C GLU A 159 7.90 2.36 7.76
N CYS A 160 6.63 2.08 8.05
CA CYS A 160 6.24 1.06 9.03
C CYS A 160 6.67 -0.34 8.57
N GLY A 161 6.44 -0.65 7.29
CA GLY A 161 6.80 -1.93 6.68
C GLY A 161 8.31 -2.18 6.73
N MET A 162 9.14 -1.19 6.40
CA MET A 162 10.59 -1.30 6.47
C MET A 162 11.08 -1.58 7.89
N ALA A 163 10.53 -0.89 8.89
CA ALA A 163 10.87 -1.14 10.29
C ALA A 163 10.48 -2.56 10.73
N LEU A 164 9.27 -3.01 10.37
CA LEU A 164 8.78 -4.35 10.66
C LEU A 164 9.61 -5.45 10.00
N ILE A 165 9.97 -5.28 8.72
CA ILE A 165 10.79 -6.26 7.98
C ILE A 165 12.19 -6.34 8.57
N LYS A 166 12.80 -5.19 8.89
CA LYS A 166 14.11 -5.15 9.51
C LYS A 166 14.14 -5.91 10.84
N ASP A 167 13.14 -5.70 11.70
CA ASP A 167 13.18 -6.20 13.07
C ASP A 167 12.59 -7.61 13.23
N TYR A 168 11.62 -8.00 12.40
CA TYR A 168 10.99 -9.34 12.48
C TYR A 168 11.32 -10.26 11.31
N ARG A 169 12.01 -9.78 10.27
CA ARG A 169 12.32 -10.55 9.04
C ARG A 169 11.07 -11.17 8.44
N LEU A 170 10.05 -10.33 8.24
CA LEU A 170 8.78 -10.79 7.68
C LEU A 170 9.04 -11.50 6.35
N ALA A 171 8.28 -12.55 6.13
CA ALA A 171 8.34 -13.34 4.92
C ALA A 171 7.53 -12.73 3.80
N ASP A 172 6.45 -11.97 4.03
CA ASP A 172 5.67 -11.39 2.93
C ASP A 172 4.81 -10.20 3.36
N VAL A 173 4.33 -9.46 2.36
CA VAL A 173 3.35 -8.38 2.51
C VAL A 173 2.11 -8.74 1.68
N LEU A 174 0.97 -8.87 2.35
CA LEU A 174 -0.27 -9.41 1.77
C LEU A 174 -1.41 -8.40 1.91
N GLY A 175 -2.37 -8.44 0.99
CA GLY A 175 -3.68 -7.84 1.19
C GLY A 175 -4.59 -8.75 2.01
N HIS A 176 -5.62 -8.19 2.64
CA HIS A 176 -6.67 -9.02 3.25
C HIS A 176 -7.44 -9.84 2.20
N ASP A 177 -7.55 -9.29 0.99
CA ASP A 177 -8.10 -9.91 -0.21
C ASP A 177 -7.25 -11.07 -0.75
N ASP A 178 -5.96 -11.13 -0.45
CA ASP A 178 -5.08 -12.28 -0.75
C ASP A 178 -5.37 -13.46 0.19
N ILE A 179 -5.55 -13.17 1.48
CA ILE A 179 -5.68 -14.20 2.52
C ILE A 179 -7.13 -14.63 2.79
N ALA A 180 -8.11 -13.86 2.31
CA ALA A 180 -9.53 -14.15 2.49
C ALA A 180 -10.36 -13.81 1.24
N PRO A 181 -10.00 -14.37 0.06
CA PRO A 181 -10.72 -14.14 -1.18
C PRO A 181 -12.20 -14.53 -1.04
N GLY A 182 -13.09 -13.73 -1.62
CA GLY A 182 -14.54 -13.90 -1.54
C GLY A 182 -15.18 -13.37 -0.24
N ARG A 183 -14.42 -13.25 0.86
CA ARG A 183 -14.88 -12.60 2.11
C ARG A 183 -14.46 -11.14 2.20
N LYS A 184 -13.27 -10.82 1.68
CA LYS A 184 -12.61 -9.52 1.83
C LYS A 184 -12.19 -8.94 0.49
N ARG A 185 -12.19 -7.61 0.42
CA ARG A 185 -11.86 -6.81 -0.78
C ARG A 185 -10.83 -5.72 -0.52
N ASP A 186 -10.36 -5.63 0.72
CA ASP A 186 -9.33 -4.71 1.17
C ASP A 186 -7.93 -5.32 0.95
N PRO A 187 -6.92 -4.50 0.60
CA PRO A 187 -6.94 -3.04 0.52
C PRO A 187 -7.52 -2.49 -0.80
N GLY A 188 -7.89 -3.36 -1.75
CA GLY A 188 -8.53 -2.99 -3.00
C GLY A 188 -7.55 -2.54 -4.10
N PRO A 189 -8.05 -2.34 -5.33
CA PRO A 189 -7.23 -2.12 -6.52
C PRO A 189 -6.53 -0.76 -6.57
N ASP A 190 -6.93 0.21 -5.76
CA ASP A 190 -6.24 1.49 -5.68
C ASP A 190 -4.95 1.39 -4.86
N PHE A 191 -4.90 0.51 -3.85
CA PHE A 191 -3.68 0.34 -3.07
C PHE A 191 -2.58 -0.28 -3.94
N PRO A 192 -1.39 0.33 -4.04
CA PRO A 192 -0.32 -0.12 -4.92
C PRO A 192 0.43 -1.32 -4.31
N MET A 193 -0.25 -2.44 -4.11
CA MET A 193 0.26 -3.62 -3.40
C MET A 193 1.55 -4.16 -4.01
N ASP A 194 1.61 -4.27 -5.33
CA ASP A 194 2.80 -4.82 -6.02
C ASP A 194 4.02 -3.92 -5.81
N SER A 195 3.87 -2.60 -5.97
CA SER A 195 4.94 -1.63 -5.71
C SER A 195 5.38 -1.62 -4.24
N VAL A 196 4.43 -1.70 -3.30
CA VAL A 196 4.73 -1.77 -1.87
C VAL A 196 5.47 -3.06 -1.54
N ARG A 197 5.01 -4.21 -2.04
CA ARG A 197 5.64 -5.51 -1.83
C ARG A 197 7.06 -5.52 -2.41
N ALA A 198 7.26 -5.00 -3.62
CA ALA A 198 8.57 -4.91 -4.26
C ALA A 198 9.56 -4.08 -3.42
N ARG A 199 9.17 -2.88 -3.01
CA ARG A 199 10.00 -1.97 -2.20
C ARG A 199 10.35 -2.56 -0.83
N LEU A 200 9.41 -3.27 -0.21
CA LEU A 200 9.56 -3.79 1.15
C LEU A 200 10.33 -5.10 1.21
N MET A 201 10.03 -6.04 0.32
CA MET A 201 10.52 -7.41 0.43
C MET A 201 11.82 -7.65 -0.33
N GLY A 202 12.17 -6.77 -1.28
CA GLY A 202 13.23 -7.07 -2.25
C GLY A 202 12.98 -8.38 -3.01
N ARG A 203 11.74 -8.90 -2.97
CA ARG A 203 11.34 -10.18 -3.56
C ARG A 203 11.11 -9.96 -5.04
N SER A 204 12.19 -10.21 -5.73
CA SER A 204 12.29 -10.42 -7.14
C SER A 204 12.14 -11.91 -7.47
N ASP A 205 10.92 -12.36 -7.68
CA ASP A 205 10.71 -13.02 -8.98
C ASP A 205 10.44 -11.97 -10.07
N ASP A 206 10.12 -10.73 -9.67
CA ASP A 206 10.25 -9.53 -10.48
C ASP A 206 11.21 -8.56 -9.76
N HIS A 207 12.53 -8.67 -10.00
CA HIS A 207 13.32 -7.45 -9.92
C HIS A 207 12.69 -6.59 -11.03
N PRO A 208 12.16 -5.39 -10.74
CA PRO A 208 11.72 -4.54 -11.83
C PRO A 208 12.91 -4.43 -12.78
N GLU A 209 12.72 -4.96 -14.00
CA GLU A 209 13.81 -5.14 -14.95
C GLU A 209 14.56 -3.81 -15.01
N ARG A 210 15.84 -3.81 -14.65
CA ARG A 210 16.64 -2.58 -14.68
C ARG A 210 17.00 -2.30 -16.12
N TYR A 211 16.73 -1.07 -16.54
CA TYR A 211 17.15 -0.55 -17.83
C TYR A 211 18.00 0.69 -17.64
N ARG A 212 18.74 1.02 -18.70
CA ARG A 212 19.37 2.32 -18.90
C ARG A 212 18.74 3.01 -20.10
N THR A 213 18.58 4.32 -19.99
CA THR A 213 18.16 5.15 -21.13
C THR A 213 19.23 5.13 -22.22
N THR A 214 18.86 4.87 -23.46
CA THR A 214 19.79 4.84 -24.60
C THR A 214 19.96 6.20 -25.28
N ALA A 215 19.11 7.17 -24.91
CA ALA A 215 19.10 8.55 -25.38
C ALA A 215 18.50 9.48 -24.31
N ARG A 216 18.44 10.79 -24.58
CA ARG A 216 17.67 11.71 -23.75
C ARG A 216 16.19 11.33 -23.81
N LEU A 217 15.59 11.05 -22.65
CA LEU A 217 14.25 10.44 -22.58
C LEU A 217 13.32 11.24 -21.68
N PHE A 218 12.17 11.67 -22.21
CA PHE A 218 11.12 12.26 -21.39
C PHE A 218 10.31 11.17 -20.69
N VAL A 219 10.06 11.38 -19.40
CA VAL A 219 9.06 10.63 -18.62
C VAL A 219 7.81 11.49 -18.53
N ARG A 220 6.64 10.88 -18.71
CA ARG A 220 5.36 11.57 -18.83
C ARG A 220 4.37 11.09 -17.78
N SER A 221 3.35 11.91 -17.50
CA SER A 221 2.29 11.57 -16.55
C SER A 221 1.37 10.42 -17.00
N GLY A 222 1.45 9.98 -18.26
CA GLY A 222 0.66 8.87 -18.78
C GLY A 222 1.26 8.23 -20.04
N ALA A 223 0.70 7.09 -20.44
CA ALA A 223 1.18 6.25 -21.53
C ALA A 223 0.83 6.84 -22.91
N GLY A 224 1.62 7.81 -23.37
CA GLY A 224 1.43 8.42 -24.69
C GLY A 224 2.19 9.73 -24.87
N PRO A 225 2.37 10.20 -26.12
CA PRO A 225 3.06 11.44 -26.40
C PRO A 225 2.28 12.69 -25.96
N ASP A 226 0.96 12.57 -25.82
CA ASP A 226 0.05 13.69 -25.48
C ASP A 226 0.04 14.04 -23.98
N PHE A 227 0.59 13.17 -23.13
CA PHE A 227 0.70 13.42 -21.69
C PHE A 227 1.85 14.37 -21.37
N ALA A 228 1.67 15.23 -20.36
CA ALA A 228 2.68 16.19 -19.94
C ALA A 228 3.98 15.50 -19.50
N ALA A 229 5.13 16.09 -19.86
CA ALA A 229 6.42 15.65 -19.36
C ALA A 229 6.56 16.01 -17.88
N LEU A 230 7.18 15.12 -17.11
CA LEU A 230 7.42 15.31 -15.68
C LEU A 230 8.63 16.24 -15.44
N PRO A 231 8.63 17.01 -14.35
CA PRO A 231 9.80 17.76 -13.89
C PRO A 231 11.04 16.87 -13.76
N GLY A 232 12.23 17.45 -13.94
CA GLY A 232 13.50 16.68 -13.90
C GLY A 232 13.81 15.92 -15.20
N THR A 233 12.90 15.91 -16.18
CA THR A 233 13.10 15.28 -17.49
C THR A 233 13.41 16.32 -18.59
N PRO A 234 14.10 15.98 -19.69
CA PRO A 234 14.46 14.63 -20.12
C PRO A 234 15.61 14.05 -19.31
N LEU A 235 15.50 12.76 -18.99
CA LEU A 235 16.57 11.96 -18.37
C LEU A 235 17.79 11.95 -19.29
N PRO A 236 19.01 12.11 -18.76
CA PRO A 236 20.25 11.87 -19.50
C PRO A 236 20.31 10.46 -20.07
N ARG A 237 21.20 10.22 -21.05
CA ARG A 237 21.57 8.86 -21.47
C ARG A 237 22.24 8.12 -20.29
N ASP A 238 22.09 6.81 -20.26
CA ASP A 238 22.63 5.89 -19.24
C ASP A 238 22.03 6.09 -17.83
N THR A 239 20.90 6.80 -17.73
CA THR A 239 20.12 6.91 -16.48
C THR A 239 19.48 5.56 -16.17
N GLU A 240 19.72 5.05 -14.97
CA GLU A 240 19.09 3.81 -14.50
C GLU A 240 17.61 4.03 -14.17
N VAL A 241 16.79 3.09 -14.62
CA VAL A 241 15.36 3.06 -14.34
C VAL A 241 14.90 1.64 -14.04
N GLU A 242 13.89 1.52 -13.19
CA GLU A 242 13.22 0.27 -12.83
C GLU A 242 11.84 0.24 -13.49
N VAL A 243 11.54 -0.81 -14.27
CA VAL A 243 10.25 -0.93 -14.95
C VAL A 243 9.18 -1.42 -13.98
N LEU A 244 8.13 -0.60 -13.78
CA LEU A 244 7.01 -0.91 -12.89
C LEU A 244 5.82 -1.53 -13.64
N ALA A 245 5.55 -1.10 -14.89
CA ALA A 245 4.44 -1.59 -15.70
C ALA A 245 4.68 -1.41 -17.21
N LYS A 246 3.98 -2.18 -18.05
CA LYS A 246 4.11 -2.13 -19.52
C LYS A 246 2.72 -1.96 -20.17
N GLN A 247 2.54 -0.92 -20.99
CA GLN A 247 1.35 -0.69 -21.83
C GLN A 247 1.78 -0.51 -23.29
N GLY A 248 1.86 -1.64 -24.02
CA GLY A 248 2.39 -1.67 -25.37
C GLY A 248 3.84 -1.17 -25.41
N LEU A 249 4.09 -0.09 -26.16
CA LEU A 249 5.40 0.54 -26.28
C LEU A 249 5.69 1.59 -25.19
N TRP A 250 4.74 1.86 -24.30
CA TRP A 250 4.91 2.82 -23.20
C TRP A 250 5.04 2.06 -21.90
N TRP A 251 6.17 2.24 -21.21
CA TRP A 251 6.48 1.55 -19.96
C TRP A 251 6.54 2.56 -18.83
N GLN A 252 5.91 2.21 -17.71
CA GLN A 252 6.02 2.97 -16.48
C GLN A 252 7.33 2.61 -15.80
N VAL A 253 8.09 3.63 -15.42
CA VAL A 253 9.42 3.49 -14.83
C VAL A 253 9.53 4.32 -13.55
N ASP A 254 10.29 3.80 -12.60
CA ASP A 254 10.84 4.52 -11.44
C ASP A 254 12.29 4.90 -11.78
N VAL A 255 12.64 6.18 -11.69
CA VAL A 255 14.01 6.64 -11.96
C VAL A 255 14.88 6.38 -10.74
N VAL A 256 15.98 5.66 -10.92
CA VAL A 256 16.87 5.28 -9.83
C VAL A 256 17.75 6.47 -9.44
N GLY A 257 17.54 6.98 -8.24
CA GLY A 257 18.32 8.06 -7.65
C GLY A 257 17.89 9.46 -8.11
N GLU A 258 18.70 10.46 -7.76
CA GLU A 258 18.45 11.85 -8.13
C GLU A 258 18.92 12.13 -9.57
N VAL A 259 18.05 12.74 -10.36
CA VAL A 259 18.37 13.18 -11.72
C VAL A 259 17.94 14.63 -11.90
N ASN A 260 18.87 15.48 -12.36
CA ASN A 260 18.63 16.91 -12.55
C ASN A 260 18.06 17.64 -11.31
N GLY A 261 18.46 17.24 -10.09
CA GLY A 261 17.96 17.84 -8.85
C GLY A 261 16.58 17.35 -8.40
N VAL A 262 16.06 16.29 -9.00
CA VAL A 262 14.73 15.73 -8.69
C VAL A 262 14.87 14.24 -8.37
N MET A 263 14.31 13.81 -7.23
CA MET A 263 14.18 12.40 -6.85
C MET A 263 12.74 11.90 -7.11
N ASP A 264 12.54 10.58 -7.00
CA ASP A 264 11.22 9.93 -7.05
C ASP A 264 10.42 10.20 -8.34
N ILE A 265 11.11 10.29 -9.48
CA ILE A 265 10.46 10.48 -10.78
C ILE A 265 9.84 9.14 -11.21
N VAL A 266 8.52 9.02 -11.04
CA VAL A 266 7.74 7.86 -11.51
C VAL A 266 6.79 8.26 -12.63
N GLY A 267 6.90 7.63 -13.79
CA GLY A 267 5.99 7.90 -14.91
C GLY A 267 6.28 7.08 -16.15
N TRP A 268 5.72 7.48 -17.30
CA TRP A 268 5.71 6.68 -18.51
C TRP A 268 6.71 7.16 -19.56
N CYS A 269 7.45 6.25 -20.16
CA CYS A 269 8.38 6.53 -21.26
C CYS A 269 8.26 5.48 -22.37
N HIS A 270 8.78 5.80 -23.57
CA HIS A 270 8.71 4.87 -24.70
C HIS A 270 9.86 3.85 -24.64
N SER A 271 9.52 2.55 -24.66
CA SER A 271 10.43 1.43 -24.43
C SER A 271 11.60 1.31 -25.41
N LYS A 272 11.45 1.77 -26.66
CA LYS A 272 12.55 1.82 -27.66
C LYS A 272 13.80 2.59 -27.20
N TYR A 273 13.67 3.43 -26.17
CA TYR A 273 14.77 4.21 -25.62
C TYR A 273 15.35 3.61 -24.33
N LEU A 274 15.03 2.35 -24.04
CA LEU A 274 15.53 1.60 -22.90
C LEU A 274 16.33 0.39 -23.39
N ALA A 275 17.46 0.11 -22.74
CA ALA A 275 18.23 -1.13 -22.93
C ALA A 275 18.48 -1.80 -21.57
N PRO A 276 18.45 -3.15 -21.48
CA PRO A 276 18.69 -3.84 -20.22
C PRO A 276 20.02 -3.42 -19.59
N SER A 277 20.01 -3.15 -18.29
CA SER A 277 21.23 -2.96 -17.53
C SER A 277 21.95 -4.32 -17.42
N ALA A 278 23.25 -4.35 -17.73
CA ALA A 278 24.08 -5.52 -17.43
C ALA A 278 24.00 -5.87 -15.93
N PRO A 279 23.96 -7.17 -15.57
CA PRO A 279 23.88 -7.63 -14.19
C PRO A 279 25.12 -7.25 -13.37
#